data_AF-A0A497I0E3-F1
#
_entry.id   AF-A0A497I0E3-F1
#
_cell.length_a   1.000
_cell.length_b   1.000
_cell.length_c   1.000
_cell.angle_alpha   90.00
_cell.angle_beta   90.00
_cell.angle_gamma   90.00
#
_symmetry.space_group_name_H-M   'P 1'
#
loop_
_entity.id
_entity.type
_entity.pdbx_description
1 polymer ?
#
loop_
_entity_poly.entity_id
_entity_poly.type
_entity_poly.pdbx_seq_one_letter_code
_entity_poly.pdbx_strand_id
1 'polypeptide(L)' 'CTSKAMKETSTIMGYTDIIEKAGGKIVCDTCMVVSPIEKMGYKTTGVNSGKAANYLPGFCKQNVVFNNIDELIKGVM' A
#
# COMPACT_ATOMS: atom_id res chain seq x y z
N CYS A 1 1.72 1.44 -3.07
CA CYS A 1 2.56 2.23 -3.99
C CYS A 1 1.94 2.23 -5.39
N THR A 2 2.17 3.28 -6.15
CA THR A 2 1.81 3.35 -7.58
C THR A 2 2.96 3.94 -8.39
N SER A 3 2.87 3.92 -9.72
CA SER A 3 3.86 4.61 -10.57
C SER A 3 3.70 6.13 -10.45
N LYS A 4 4.77 6.86 -10.75
CA LYS A 4 4.75 8.33 -10.73
C LYS A 4 3.65 8.90 -11.63
N ALA A 5 3.55 8.38 -12.87
CA ALA A 5 2.52 8.79 -13.82
C ALA A 5 1.10 8.60 -13.26
N MET A 6 0.82 7.46 -12.61
CA MET A 6 -0.50 7.23 -12.01
C MET A 6 -0.78 8.14 -10.82
N LYS A 7 0.23 8.47 -10.01
CA LYS A 7 0.06 9.46 -8.93
C LYS A 7 -0.29 10.83 -9.50
N GLU A 8 0.43 11.29 -10.52
CA GLU A 8 0.18 12.58 -11.18
C GLU A 8 -1.22 12.65 -11.80
N THR A 9 -1.64 11.61 -12.54
CA THR A 9 -3.01 11.54 -13.08
C THR A 9 -4.05 11.56 -11.96
N SER A 10 -3.84 10.79 -10.89
CA SER A 10 -4.76 10.77 -9.74
C SER A 10 -4.84 12.11 -9.03
N THR A 11 -3.77 12.88 -8.99
CA THR A 11 -3.75 14.23 -8.42
C THR A 11 -4.54 15.21 -9.29
N ILE A 12 -4.37 15.18 -10.61
CA ILE A 12 -5.16 16.01 -11.53
C ILE A 12 -6.66 15.71 -11.39
N MET A 13 -7.01 14.43 -11.16
CA MET A 13 -8.40 14.00 -10.95
C MET A 13 -8.93 14.29 -9.53
N GLY A 14 -8.11 14.81 -8.62
CA GLY A 14 -8.48 15.14 -7.24
C GLY A 14 -8.57 13.94 -6.30
N TYR A 15 -8.19 12.73 -6.72
CA TYR A 15 -8.26 11.52 -5.89
C TYR A 15 -7.24 11.52 -4.76
N THR A 16 -6.05 12.09 -5.00
CA THR A 16 -5.03 12.16 -3.95
C THR A 16 -5.50 13.01 -2.77
N ASP A 17 -6.16 14.12 -3.05
CA ASP A 17 -6.68 15.02 -2.02
C ASP A 17 -7.75 14.36 -1.15
N ILE A 18 -8.62 13.53 -1.76
CA ILE A 18 -9.64 12.77 -1.03
C ILE A 18 -8.98 11.79 -0.07
N ILE A 19 -7.99 11.02 -0.56
CA ILE A 19 -7.28 10.00 0.23
C ILE A 19 -6.49 10.65 1.37
N GLU A 20 -5.77 11.75 1.10
CA GLU A 20 -4.95 12.43 2.10
C GLU A 20 -5.79 13.14 3.16
N LYS A 21 -6.93 13.73 2.79
CA LYS A 21 -7.90 14.29 3.76
C LYS A 21 -8.51 13.22 4.66
N ALA A 22 -8.66 11.99 4.18
CA ALA A 22 -9.07 10.84 4.99
C ALA A 22 -7.94 10.28 5.89
N GLY A 23 -6.75 10.88 5.87
CA GLY A 23 -5.58 10.45 6.66
C GLY A 23 -4.69 9.42 5.95
N GLY A 24 -5.00 9.06 4.71
CA GLY A 24 -4.17 8.17 3.90
C GLY A 24 -2.87 8.85 3.43
N LYS A 25 -1.88 8.04 3.05
CA LYS A 25 -0.63 8.51 2.44
C LYS A 25 -0.35 7.77 1.14
N ILE A 26 0.01 8.52 0.10
CA ILE A 26 0.25 7.95 -1.23
C ILE A 26 1.74 8.02 -1.57
N VAL A 27 2.36 6.84 -1.65
CA VAL A 27 3.79 6.68 -1.97
C VAL A 27 3.99 6.13 -3.39
N CYS A 28 5.06 6.57 -4.04
CA CYS A 28 5.47 6.17 -5.39
C CYS A 28 6.96 5.79 -5.43
N ASP A 29 7.49 5.56 -6.64
CA ASP A 29 8.91 5.36 -6.98
C ASP A 29 9.53 3.99 -6.62
N THR A 30 9.03 3.30 -5.61
CA THR A 30 9.47 1.93 -5.28
C THR A 30 8.31 1.01 -4.94
N CYS A 31 8.48 -0.29 -5.22
CA CYS A 31 7.49 -1.31 -4.87
C CYS A 31 7.60 -1.66 -3.39
N MET A 32 6.45 -1.83 -2.71
CA MET A 32 6.44 -2.16 -1.27
C MET A 32 7.18 -3.45 -0.95
N VAL A 33 7.23 -4.41 -1.90
CA VAL A 33 7.88 -5.72 -1.70
C VAL A 33 9.41 -5.66 -1.66
N VAL A 34 10.00 -4.52 -2.05
CA VAL A 34 11.45 -4.27 -1.99
C VAL A 34 11.79 -3.02 -1.19
N SER A 35 10.76 -2.35 -0.65
CA SER A 35 10.95 -1.19 0.21
C SER A 35 11.33 -1.68 1.61
N PRO A 36 12.18 -0.94 2.36
CA PRO A 36 12.59 -1.32 3.71
C PRO A 36 11.50 -1.00 4.74
N ILE A 37 10.26 -1.44 4.49
CA ILE A 37 9.06 -1.10 5.28
C ILE A 37 9.15 -1.61 6.72
N GLU A 38 9.89 -2.69 6.95
CA GLU A 38 10.20 -3.21 8.28
C GLU A 38 11.11 -2.26 9.08
N LYS A 39 12.02 -1.54 8.41
CA LYS A 39 12.88 -0.53 9.05
C LYS A 39 12.13 0.78 9.31
N MET A 40 11.05 1.01 8.57
CA MET A 40 10.16 2.16 8.77
C MET A 40 9.20 1.95 9.96
N GLY A 41 9.24 0.78 10.62
CA GLY A 41 8.43 0.47 11.80
C GLY A 41 7.08 -0.21 11.50
N TYR A 42 6.77 -0.51 10.24
CA TYR A 42 5.55 -1.22 9.88
C TYR A 42 5.74 -2.73 10.01
N LYS A 43 4.72 -3.41 10.54
CA LYS A 43 4.74 -4.87 10.79
C LYS A 43 3.66 -5.64 10.04
N THR A 44 2.58 -4.99 9.65
CA THR A 44 1.44 -5.63 8.98
C THR A 44 1.11 -4.86 7.72
N THR A 45 0.94 -5.58 6.60
CA THR A 45 0.57 -5.01 5.31
C THR A 45 -0.70 -5.70 4.78
N GLY A 46 -1.76 -4.92 4.55
CA GLY A 46 -2.92 -5.37 3.80
C GLY A 46 -2.68 -5.25 2.29
N VAL A 47 -2.95 -6.30 1.51
CA VAL A 47 -2.75 -6.31 0.05
C VAL A 47 -3.88 -7.04 -0.65
N ASN A 48 -4.21 -6.62 -1.87
CA ASN A 48 -5.12 -7.31 -2.79
C ASN A 48 -4.37 -8.02 -3.94
N SER A 49 -3.03 -8.08 -3.87
CA SER A 49 -2.18 -8.75 -4.86
C SER A 49 -1.61 -10.04 -4.29
N GLY A 50 -1.91 -11.19 -4.92
CA GLY A 50 -1.36 -12.48 -4.52
C GLY A 50 0.18 -12.54 -4.61
N LYS A 51 0.78 -11.86 -5.59
CA LYS A 51 2.25 -11.75 -5.72
C LYS A 51 2.86 -11.03 -4.51
N ALA A 52 2.27 -9.91 -4.10
CA ALA A 52 2.74 -9.17 -2.94
C ALA A 52 2.54 -9.98 -1.64
N ALA A 53 1.38 -10.64 -1.51
CA ALA A 53 1.08 -11.48 -0.36
C ALA A 53 2.10 -12.61 -0.15
N ASN A 54 2.61 -13.17 -1.24
CA ASN A 54 3.64 -14.22 -1.19
C ASN A 54 5.04 -13.69 -0.83
N TYR A 55 5.43 -12.49 -1.31
CA TYR A 55 6.81 -11.99 -1.14
C TYR A 55 7.04 -11.20 0.16
N LEU A 56 6.05 -10.44 0.62
CA LEU A 56 6.18 -9.56 1.78
C LEU A 56 6.63 -10.26 3.08
N PRO A 57 6.18 -11.49 3.41
CA PRO A 57 6.66 -12.19 4.61
C PRO A 57 8.14 -12.54 4.54
N GLY A 58 8.62 -12.94 3.35
CA GLY A 58 10.02 -13.33 3.15
C GLY A 58 10.97 -12.16 3.00
N PHE A 59 10.61 -11.16 2.18
CA PHE A 59 11.53 -10.08 1.81
C PHE A 59 11.54 -8.95 2.84
N CYS A 60 10.37 -8.63 3.39
CA CYS A 60 10.15 -7.47 4.26
C CYS A 60 9.64 -7.85 5.65
N LYS A 61 9.63 -9.14 6.01
CA LYS A 61 9.20 -9.64 7.34
C LYS A 61 7.85 -9.11 7.80
N GLN A 62 6.91 -8.90 6.87
CA GLN A 62 5.59 -8.39 7.18
C GLN A 62 4.61 -9.52 7.49
N ASN A 63 3.71 -9.27 8.43
CA ASN A 63 2.44 -9.99 8.50
C ASN A 63 1.56 -9.51 7.34
N VAL A 64 0.92 -10.43 6.64
CA VAL A 64 0.12 -10.09 5.45
C VAL A 64 -1.36 -10.36 5.72
N VAL A 65 -2.20 -9.40 5.37
CA VAL A 65 -3.64 -9.63 5.19
C VAL A 65 -3.95 -9.57 3.71
N PHE A 66 -4.35 -10.70 3.13
CA PHE A 66 -4.73 -10.78 1.72
C PHE A 66 -6.25 -10.77 1.60
N ASN A 67 -6.81 -9.70 1.05
CA ASN A 67 -8.26 -9.56 0.86
C ASN A 67 -8.60 -8.60 -0.30
N ASN A 68 -9.88 -8.46 -0.64
CA ASN A 68 -10.33 -7.46 -1.59
C ASN A 68 -10.26 -6.05 -0.99
N ILE A 69 -10.31 -5.03 -1.86
CA ILE A 69 -10.09 -3.64 -1.44
C ILE A 69 -11.16 -3.12 -0.47
N ASP A 70 -12.42 -3.53 -0.64
CA ASP A 70 -13.52 -3.07 0.20
C ASP A 70 -13.36 -3.57 1.63
N GLU A 71 -12.96 -4.83 1.82
CA GLU A 71 -12.67 -5.40 3.14
C GLU A 71 -11.41 -4.79 3.76
N LEU A 72 -10.39 -4.49 2.96
CA LEU A 72 -9.18 -3.84 3.47
C LEU A 72 -9.45 -2.41 3.97
N ILE A 73 -10.32 -1.66 3.30
CA ILE A 73 -10.66 -0.26 3.68
C ILE A 73 -11.55 -0.21 4.92
N LYS A 74 -12.46 -1.18 5.13
CA LYS A 74 -13.27 -1.29 6.36
C LYS A 74 -12.42 -1.42 7.63
N GLY A 75 -11.15 -1.81 7.47
CA GLY A 75 -10.22 -2.04 8.56
C GLY A 75 -10.22 -3.51 8.94
N VAL A 76 -9.04 -4.13 8.84
CA VAL A 76 -8.80 -5.45 9.42
C VAL A 76 -8.39 -5.19 10.87
N MET A 77 -9.28 -5.53 11.81
CA MET A 77 -8.93 -5.62 13.23
C MET A 77 -7.98 -6.79 13.48
#